data_AF-A0A2T0WVI3-F1
#
_entry.id   AF-A0A2T0WVI3-F1
#
_cell.length_a   1.000
_cell.length_b   1.000
_cell.length_c   1.000
_cell.angle_alpha   90.00
_cell.angle_beta   90.00
_cell.angle_gamma   90.00
#
_symmetry.space_group_name_H-M   'P 1'
#
loop_
_entity.id
_entity.type
_entity.pdbx_description
1 polymer ?
#
loop_
_entity_poly.entity_id
_entity_poly.type
_entity_poly.pdbx_seq_one_letter_code
_entity_poly.pdbx_strand_id
1 'polypeptide(L)'
;MAKYFRSDSQRKTYKLEMSISGKALLYFVSVTAQNDGSFLHARGCDVFKHESTALEIMETIAVPATEDDYLTALKDYFAIDKKVREAFIKTYNL
;
A
#
# COMPACT_ATOMS: atom_id res chain seq x y z
N MET A 1 -17.75 -4.93 -3.48
CA MET A 1 -17.21 -3.62 -3.92
C MET A 1 -16.07 -3.28 -2.99
N ALA A 2 -14.91 -2.87 -3.51
CA ALA A 2 -13.75 -2.57 -2.68
C ALA A 2 -13.95 -1.25 -1.92
N LYS A 3 -13.32 -1.14 -0.75
CA LYS A 3 -13.26 0.09 0.06
C LYS A 3 -11.80 0.56 0.12
N TYR A 4 -11.60 1.87 0.14
CA TYR A 4 -10.27 2.47 0.07
C TYR A 4 -10.05 3.39 1.25
N PHE A 5 -8.82 3.39 1.78
CA PHE A 5 -8.45 4.17 2.95
C PHE A 5 -7.04 4.75 2.83
N ARG A 6 -6.77 5.84 3.55
CA ARG A 6 -5.44 6.45 3.64
C ARG A 6 -5.08 6.71 5.10
N SER A 7 -3.90 6.26 5.52
CA SER A 7 -3.34 6.55 6.83
C SER A 7 -2.06 7.37 6.66
N ASP A 8 -2.12 8.64 7.05
CA ASP A 8 -0.94 9.51 6.99
C ASP A 8 0.08 9.16 8.10
N SER A 9 -0.39 8.67 9.25
CA SER A 9 0.49 8.25 10.35
C SER A 9 1.29 6.98 10.00
N GLN A 10 0.65 6.01 9.35
CA GLN A 10 1.34 4.81 8.86
C GLN A 10 1.94 4.99 7.46
N ARG A 11 1.69 6.12 6.80
CA ARG A 11 2.14 6.43 5.44
C ARG A 11 1.76 5.34 4.44
N LYS A 12 0.51 4.89 4.52
CA LYS A 12 -0.04 3.78 3.74
C LYS A 12 -1.36 4.18 3.08
N THR A 13 -1.55 3.71 1.85
CA THR A 13 -2.83 3.72 1.15
C THR A 13 -3.33 2.28 1.05
N TYR A 14 -4.59 2.05 1.39
CA TYR A 14 -5.18 0.72 1.54
C TYR A 14 -6.30 0.47 0.55
N LYS A 15 -6.46 -0.81 0.21
CA LYS A 15 -7.62 -1.36 -0.50
C LYS A 15 -8.13 -2.57 0.30
N LEU A 16 -9.36 -2.49 0.79
CA LEU A 16 -10.06 -3.58 1.44
C LEU A 16 -11.03 -4.23 0.45
N GLU A 17 -10.90 -5.54 0.24
CA GLU A 17 -11.83 -6.33 -0.56
C GLU A 17 -12.10 -7.69 0.08
N MET A 18 -13.26 -8.27 -0.24
CA MET A 18 -13.60 -9.63 0.18
C MET A 18 -13.09 -10.64 -0.86
N SER A 19 -12.40 -11.67 -0.39
CA SER A 19 -11.98 -12.80 -1.21
C SER A 19 -13.17 -13.69 -1.55
N ILE A 20 -13.00 -14.51 -2.60
CA ILE A 20 -13.97 -15.56 -2.98
C ILE A 20 -14.19 -16.57 -1.83
N SER A 21 -13.18 -16.77 -0.99
CA SER A 21 -13.22 -17.65 0.19
C SER A 21 -13.81 -16.99 1.45
N GLY A 22 -14.34 -15.77 1.34
CA GLY A 22 -14.98 -15.06 2.46
C GLY A 22 -14.02 -14.41 3.46
N LYS A 23 -12.73 -14.28 3.11
CA LYS A 23 -11.75 -13.56 3.94
C LYS A 23 -11.68 -12.10 3.51
N ALA A 24 -11.47 -11.19 4.46
CA ALA A 24 -11.19 -9.79 4.12
C ALA A 24 -9.69 -9.64 3.81
N LEU A 25 -9.38 -9.08 2.64
CA LEU A 25 -8.03 -8.83 2.18
C LEU A 25 -7.78 -7.33 2.20
N LEU A 26 -6.81 -6.91 3.02
CA LEU A 26 -6.41 -5.52 3.16
C LEU A 26 -5.05 -5.33 2.50
N TYR A 27 -5.07 -4.92 1.25
CA TYR A 27 -3.86 -4.56 0.53
C TYR A 27 -3.39 -3.19 0.98
N PHE A 28 -2.08 -3.00 1.06
CA PHE A 28 -1.49 -1.71 1.35
C PHE A 28 -0.34 -1.40 0.39
N VAL A 29 -0.15 -0.11 0.15
CA VAL A 29 1.02 0.47 -0.53
C VAL A 29 1.56 1.59 0.34
N SER A 30 2.86 1.59 0.57
CA SER A 30 3.58 2.64 1.29
C SER A 30 4.71 3.14 0.41
N VAL A 31 4.74 4.45 0.20
CA VAL A 31 5.82 5.15 -0.49
C VAL A 31 6.16 6.36 0.35
N THR A 32 7.41 6.49 0.77
CA THR A 32 7.84 7.64 1.56
C THR A 32 9.31 7.96 1.36
N ALA A 33 9.62 9.23 1.10
CA ALA A 33 10.95 9.79 1.24
C ALA A 33 11.28 10.03 2.72
N GLN A 34 12.48 9.64 3.14
CA GLN A 34 13.02 9.96 4.45
C GLN A 34 13.88 11.24 4.39
N ASN A 35 14.21 11.79 5.56
CA ASN A 35 14.93 13.07 5.68
C ASN A 35 16.36 13.03 5.12
N ASP A 36 16.95 11.84 5.00
CA ASP A 36 18.28 11.61 4.42
C ASP A 36 18.26 11.44 2.89
N GLY A 37 17.09 11.57 2.26
CA GLY A 37 16.90 11.36 0.83
C GLY A 37 16.73 9.89 0.43
N SER A 38 16.73 8.95 1.40
CA SER A 38 16.37 7.57 1.14
C SER A 38 14.86 7.41 0.93
N PHE A 39 14.45 6.31 0.31
CA PHE A 39 13.04 5.98 0.08
C PHE A 39 12.69 4.66 0.72
N LEU A 40 11.56 4.64 1.44
CA LEU A 40 10.84 3.43 1.78
C LEU A 40 9.74 3.21 0.75
N HIS A 41 9.76 2.07 0.08
CA HIS A 41 8.67 1.62 -0.77
C HIS A 41 8.32 0.18 -0.41
N ALA A 42 7.05 -0.08 -0.09
CA ALA A 42 6.58 -1.38 0.34
C ALA A 42 5.13 -1.61 -0.11
N ARG A 43 4.78 -2.87 -0.34
CA ARG A 43 3.39 -3.29 -0.55
C ARG A 43 3.15 -4.66 0.08
N GLY A 44 1.92 -4.91 0.48
CA GLY A 44 1.56 -6.18 1.11
C GLY A 44 0.06 -6.38 1.18
N CYS A 45 -0.34 -7.46 1.85
CA CYS A 45 -1.73 -7.82 2.06
C CYS A 45 -1.89 -8.45 3.44
N ASP A 46 -2.67 -7.79 4.29
CA ASP A 46 -3.10 -8.33 5.57
C ASP A 46 -4.42 -9.11 5.38
N VAL A 47 -4.57 -10.21 6.10
CA VAL A 47 -5.71 -11.13 5.92
C VAL A 47 -6.52 -11.23 7.20
N PHE A 48 -7.80 -10.90 7.10
CA PHE A 48 -8.76 -10.94 8.20
C PHE A 48 -9.79 -12.05 7.97
N LYS A 49 -10.24 -12.66 9.07
CA LYS A 49 -11.32 -13.66 9.04
C LYS A 49 -12.68 -13.03 8.70
N HIS A 50 -12.91 -11.78 9.12
CA HIS A 50 -14.19 -11.10 9.00
C HIS A 50 -13.99 -9.67 8.47
N GLU A 51 -14.89 -9.22 7.59
CA GLU A 51 -14.85 -7.86 7.02
C GLU A 51 -15.02 -6.78 8.09
N SER A 52 -15.91 -7.02 9.05
CA SER A 52 -16.21 -6.09 10.15
C SER A 52 -14.97 -5.72 10.95
N THR A 53 -14.12 -6.70 11.27
CA THR A 53 -12.86 -6.47 11.99
C THR A 53 -11.89 -5.62 11.17
N ALA A 54 -11.76 -5.89 9.87
CA ALA A 54 -10.90 -5.09 9.00
C ALA A 54 -11.40 -3.64 8.91
N LEU A 55 -12.72 -3.45 8.78
CA LEU A 55 -13.38 -2.15 8.75
C LEU A 55 -13.16 -1.34 10.02
N GLU A 56 -13.42 -1.94 11.19
CA GLU A 56 -13.25 -1.28 12.49
C GLU A 56 -11.81 -0.78 12.69
N ILE A 57 -10.82 -1.58 12.31
CA ILE A 57 -9.41 -1.18 12.36
C ILE A 57 -9.16 -0.02 11.40
N MET A 58 -9.63 -0.10 10.15
CA MET A 58 -9.42 0.96 9.16
C MET A 58 -10.06 2.29 9.58
N GLU A 59 -11.28 2.25 10.11
CA GLU A 59 -11.98 3.44 10.61
C GLU A 59 -11.26 4.07 11.82
N THR A 60 -10.45 3.29 12.55
CA THR A 60 -9.65 3.78 13.67
C THR A 60 -8.33 4.43 13.23
N ILE A 61 -7.67 3.89 12.20
CA ILE A 61 -6.28 4.27 11.86
C ILE A 61 -6.13 5.06 10.55
N ALA A 62 -7.21 5.20 9.78
CA ALA A 62 -7.20 5.76 8.45
C ALA A 62 -8.48 6.54 8.16
N VAL A 63 -8.43 7.37 7.11
CA VAL A 63 -9.59 8.08 6.57
C VAL A 63 -10.06 7.43 5.26
N PRO A 64 -11.35 7.54 4.89
CA PRO A 64 -11.82 7.08 3.59
C PRO A 64 -11.03 7.72 2.44
N ALA A 65 -10.77 6.95 1.41
CA ALA A 65 -10.06 7.38 0.20
C ALA A 65 -10.77 6.85 -1.05
N THR A 66 -10.17 7.11 -2.21
CA THR A 66 -10.68 6.67 -3.52
C THR A 66 -9.81 5.58 -4.13
N GLU A 67 -10.35 4.91 -5.16
CA GLU A 67 -9.54 4.00 -5.98
C GLU A 67 -8.38 4.72 -6.66
N ASP A 68 -8.59 5.96 -7.09
CA ASP A 68 -7.56 6.75 -7.77
C ASP A 68 -6.38 7.07 -6.83
N ASP A 69 -6.64 7.33 -5.55
CA ASP A 69 -5.59 7.48 -4.53
C ASP A 69 -4.72 6.22 -4.42
N TYR A 70 -5.37 5.04 -4.43
CA TYR A 70 -4.68 3.76 -4.34
C TYR A 70 -3.88 3.44 -5.62
N LEU A 71 -4.47 3.69 -6.79
CA LEU A 71 -3.78 3.54 -8.07
C LEU A 71 -2.60 4.50 -8.22
N THR A 72 -2.73 5.73 -7.73
CA THR A 72 -1.65 6.71 -7.70
C THR A 72 -0.50 6.24 -6.82
N ALA A 73 -0.79 5.76 -5.60
CA ALA A 73 0.22 5.16 -4.74
C ALA A 73 0.93 3.96 -5.38
N LEU A 74 0.21 3.11 -6.13
CA LEU A 74 0.81 2.01 -6.90
C LEU A 74 1.74 2.50 -8.01
N LYS A 75 1.34 3.52 -8.77
CA LYS A 75 2.20 4.11 -9.82
C LYS A 75 3.51 4.62 -9.23
N ASP A 76 3.43 5.33 -8.11
CA ASP A 76 4.62 5.85 -7.41
C ASP A 76 5.53 4.71 -6.94
N TYR A 77 4.94 3.66 -6.36
CA TYR A 77 5.67 2.47 -5.94
C TYR A 77 6.45 1.85 -7.11
N PHE A 78 5.80 1.60 -8.26
CA PHE A 78 6.45 0.97 -9.41
C PHE A 78 7.48 1.88 -10.09
N ALA A 79 7.25 3.20 -10.07
CA ALA A 79 8.23 4.16 -10.59
C ALA A 79 9.53 4.15 -9.78
N ILE A 80 9.43 4.05 -8.45
CA ILE A 80 10.59 3.95 -7.56
C ILE A 80 11.26 2.58 -7.71
N ASP A 81 10.50 1.50 -7.69
CA ASP A 81 11.00 0.12 -7.85
C ASP A 81 11.84 -0.03 -9.13
N LYS A 82 11.34 0.51 -10.25
CA LYS A 82 12.07 0.55 -11.52
C LYS A 82 13.42 1.28 -11.38
N LYS A 83 13.43 2.48 -10.80
CA LYS A 83 14.66 3.28 -10.62
C LYS A 83 15.68 2.56 -9.73
N VAL A 84 15.23 1.95 -8.63
CA VAL A 84 16.09 1.19 -7.71
C VAL A 84 16.68 -0.03 -8.42
N ARG A 85 15.85 -0.78 -9.16
CA ARG A 85 16.32 -1.94 -9.93
C ARG A 85 17.34 -1.56 -10.99
N GLU A 86 17.10 -0.49 -11.75
CA GLU A 86 18.03 0.00 -12.77
C GLU A 86 19.37 0.44 -12.15
N ALA A 87 19.34 1.15 -11.01
CA ALA A 87 20.54 1.54 -10.28
C ALA A 87 21.31 0.33 -9.75
N PHE A 88 20.62 -0.69 -9.24
CA PHE A 88 21.20 -1.93 -8.77
C PHE A 88 21.93 -2.67 -9.91
N ILE A 89 21.25 -2.90 -11.04
CA ILE A 89 21.84 -3.56 -12.22
C ILE A 89 23.11 -2.83 -12.67
N LYS A 90 23.05 -1.49 -12.78
CA LYS A 90 24.22 -0.68 -13.15
C LYS A 90 25.38 -0.78 -12.15
N THR A 91 25.08 -0.85 -10.86
CA THR A 91 26.09 -0.90 -9.79
C THR A 91 26.81 -2.25 -9.74
N TYR A 92 26.08 -3.34 -9.97
CA TYR A 92 26.61 -4.70 -9.89
C TYR A 92 26.97 -5.31 -11.25
N ASN A 93 26.87 -4.54 -12.34
CA ASN A 93 27.20 -4.93 -13.70
C ASN A 93 26.53 -6.25 -14.12
N LEU A 94 25.24 -6.38 -13.75
CA LEU A 94 24.39 -7.53 -14.07
C LEU A 94 23.76 -7.43 -15.46
#